data_AF-A0A453EX13-F1
#
_entry.id   AF-A0A453EX13-F1
#
_cell.length_a   1.000
_cell.length_b   1.000
_cell.length_c   1.000
_cell.angle_alpha   90.00
_cell.angle_beta   90.00
_cell.angle_gamma   90.00
#
_symmetry.space_group_name_H-M   'P 1'
#
loop_
_entity.id
_entity.type
_entity.pdbx_description
1 polymer ?
#
loop_
_entity_poly.entity_id
_entity_poly.type
_entity_poly.pdbx_seq_one_letter_code
_entity_poly.pdbx_strand_id
1 'polypeptide(L)'
;MSEYPKPVRYGLWFFAELGVIAATIPGVLGTALAYNMVLDLPFWAGVLICAATVILLLGLQSYGVRKLEFMIAVFMLIMASCFFIELSHVNPPMNELIEGLFIPRLKGHYAISDAVALISALVVPHNLFLHSSLVSSRNLPSSSEAVKDASVFFLLENAFALFLALVINVAIVSLSGTICADNLSLDDTNTCSSLTLKSASVLFK
;
A
#
# COMPACT_ATOMS: atom_id res chain seq x y z
N MET A 1 -27.25 3.87 3.28
CA MET A 1 -27.57 4.69 2.08
C MET A 1 -29.04 5.14 2.00
N SER A 2 -29.92 4.73 2.93
CA SER A 2 -31.33 5.15 2.99
C SER A 2 -31.56 6.51 3.65
N GLU A 3 -30.61 6.99 4.47
CA GLU A 3 -30.75 8.21 5.27
C GLU A 3 -30.49 9.52 4.49
N TYR A 4 -29.84 9.45 3.32
CA TYR A 4 -29.37 10.64 2.60
C TYR A 4 -30.27 11.04 1.41
N PRO A 5 -30.49 12.35 1.19
CA PRO A 5 -31.25 12.84 0.05
C PRO A 5 -30.58 12.43 -1.28
N LYS A 6 -31.41 12.14 -2.30
CA LYS A 6 -30.98 11.65 -3.63
C LYS A 6 -29.75 12.36 -4.24
N PRO A 7 -29.62 13.70 -4.23
CA PRO A 7 -28.43 14.36 -4.79
C PRO A 7 -27.13 14.04 -4.02
N VAL A 8 -27.19 13.95 -2.69
CA VAL A 8 -26.04 13.60 -1.84
C VAL A 8 -25.62 12.15 -2.07
N ARG A 9 -26.58 11.26 -2.33
CA ARG A 9 -26.29 9.86 -2.67
C ARG A 9 -25.51 9.72 -3.97
N TYR A 10 -25.89 10.47 -5.02
CA TYR A 10 -25.15 10.47 -6.29
C TYR A 10 -23.76 11.11 -6.14
N GLY A 11 -23.65 12.18 -5.36
CA GLY A 11 -22.36 12.79 -5.03
C GLY A 11 -21.41 11.82 -4.33
N LEU A 12 -21.88 11.16 -3.26
CA LEU A 12 -21.08 10.15 -2.55
C LEU A 12 -20.71 8.96 -3.45
N TRP A 13 -21.61 8.51 -4.31
CA TRP A 13 -21.32 7.43 -5.25
C TRP A 13 -20.19 7.81 -6.22
N PHE A 14 -20.23 9.02 -6.77
CA PHE A 14 -19.17 9.51 -7.66
C PHE A 14 -17.81 9.58 -6.95
N PHE A 15 -17.74 10.13 -5.73
CA PHE A 15 -16.49 10.18 -4.96
C PHE A 15 -15.98 8.78 -4.57
N ALA A 16 -16.87 7.84 -4.26
CA ALA A 16 -16.49 6.47 -3.96
C ALA A 16 -15.88 5.78 -5.19
N GLU A 17 -16.52 5.91 -6.36
CA GLU A 17 -16.02 5.36 -7.61
C GLU A 17 -14.65 5.95 -7.98
N LEU A 18 -14.52 7.28 -7.89
CA LEU A 18 -13.26 7.98 -8.12
C LEU A 18 -12.16 7.50 -7.17
N GLY A 19 -12.49 7.28 -5.89
CA GLY A 19 -11.55 6.77 -4.90
C GLY A 19 -11.07 5.35 -5.19
N VAL A 20 -11.96 4.48 -5.69
CA VAL A 20 -11.58 3.12 -6.11
C VAL A 20 -10.67 3.16 -7.34
N ILE A 21 -10.98 4.00 -8.33
CA ILE A 21 -10.13 4.18 -9.51
C ILE A 21 -8.75 4.72 -9.10
N ALA A 22 -8.70 5.77 -8.27
CA ALA A 22 -7.45 6.36 -7.81
C ALA A 22 -6.55 5.34 -7.08
N ALA A 23 -7.15 4.46 -6.28
CA ALA A 23 -6.40 3.43 -5.55
C ALA A 23 -5.89 2.27 -6.41
N THR A 24 -6.52 2.00 -7.55
CA THR A 24 -6.07 0.93 -8.45
C THR A 24 -4.91 1.36 -9.35
N ILE A 25 -4.78 2.66 -9.63
CA ILE A 25 -3.71 3.22 -10.49
C ILE A 25 -2.30 2.79 -10.03
N PRO A 26 -1.88 2.98 -8.75
CA PRO A 26 -0.56 2.54 -8.30
C PRO A 26 -0.29 1.04 -8.51
N GLY A 27 -1.30 0.19 -8.32
CA GLY A 27 -1.19 -1.26 -8.53
C GLY A 27 -0.99 -1.64 -10.00
N VAL A 28 -1.73 -1.01 -10.91
CA VAL A 28 -1.58 -1.23 -12.36
C VAL A 28 -0.22 -0.75 -12.84
N LEU A 29 0.22 0.43 -12.38
CA LEU A 29 1.52 0.99 -12.74
C LEU A 29 2.67 0.14 -12.21
N GLY A 30 2.60 -0.28 -10.94
CA GLY A 30 3.62 -1.11 -10.32
C GLY A 30 3.78 -2.48 -11.00
N THR A 31 2.66 -3.12 -11.37
CA THR A 31 2.69 -4.39 -12.10
C THR A 31 3.24 -4.22 -13.52
N ALA A 32 2.84 -3.17 -14.24
CA ALA A 32 3.36 -2.90 -15.57
C ALA A 32 4.87 -2.61 -15.56
N LEU A 33 5.35 -1.83 -14.58
CA LEU A 33 6.78 -1.57 -14.38
C LEU A 33 7.54 -2.85 -14.03
N ALA A 34 7.02 -3.67 -13.12
CA ALA A 34 7.66 -4.93 -12.72
C ALA A 34 7.84 -5.88 -13.92
N TYR A 35 6.80 -6.02 -14.76
CA TYR A 35 6.90 -6.83 -15.97
C TYR A 35 7.88 -6.26 -16.99
N ASN A 36 7.95 -4.93 -17.11
CA ASN A 36 8.91 -4.28 -17.98
C ASN A 36 10.36 -4.56 -17.51
N MET A 37 10.63 -4.54 -16.20
CA MET A 37 11.98 -4.78 -15.66
C MET A 37 12.39 -6.25 -15.68
N VAL A 38 11.47 -7.19 -15.50
CA VAL A 38 11.78 -8.63 -15.40
C VAL A 38 11.79 -9.33 -16.75
N LEU A 39 10.91 -8.92 -17.68
CA LEU A 39 10.68 -9.61 -18.95
C LEU A 39 10.92 -8.73 -20.19
N ASP A 40 11.38 -7.49 -20.01
CA ASP A 40 11.54 -6.48 -21.08
C ASP A 40 10.28 -6.31 -21.95
N LEU A 41 9.11 -6.56 -21.36
CA LEU A 41 7.82 -6.46 -22.04
C LEU A 41 7.41 -4.99 -22.22
N PRO A 42 6.74 -4.65 -23.34
CA PRO A 42 6.22 -3.30 -23.54
C PRO A 42 5.13 -2.98 -22.51
N PHE A 43 5.12 -1.75 -22.01
CA PHE A 43 4.24 -1.29 -20.91
C PHE A 43 2.75 -1.64 -21.12
N TRP A 44 2.24 -1.49 -22.35
CA TRP A 44 0.84 -1.81 -22.70
C TRP A 44 0.45 -3.28 -22.42
N ALA A 45 1.42 -4.19 -22.51
CA ALA A 45 1.23 -5.62 -22.29
C ALA A 45 1.16 -5.91 -20.79
N GLY A 46 1.97 -5.22 -19.99
CA GLY A 46 1.89 -5.24 -18.53
C GLY A 46 0.51 -4.79 -18.02
N VAL A 47 -0.03 -3.71 -18.59
CA VAL A 47 -1.38 -3.23 -18.26
C VAL A 47 -2.46 -4.26 -18.62
N LEU A 48 -2.36 -4.90 -19.80
CA LEU A 48 -3.29 -5.96 -20.22
C LEU A 48 -3.23 -7.19 -19.28
N ILE A 49 -2.03 -7.60 -18.87
CA ILE A 49 -1.86 -8.71 -17.92
C ILE A 49 -2.46 -8.37 -16.56
N CYS A 50 -2.29 -7.12 -16.10
CA CYS A 50 -2.90 -6.65 -14.86
C CYS A 50 -4.44 -6.71 -14.94
N ALA A 51 -5.03 -6.20 -16.03
CA ALA A 51 -6.47 -6.27 -16.26
C ALA A 51 -6.98 -7.72 -16.30
N ALA A 52 -6.26 -8.62 -16.98
CA ALA A 52 -6.59 -10.05 -17.01
C ALA A 52 -6.52 -10.68 -15.62
N THR A 53 -5.53 -10.30 -14.80
CA THR A 53 -5.38 -10.79 -13.43
C THR A 53 -6.53 -10.34 -12.53
N VAL A 54 -6.99 -9.09 -12.66
CA VAL A 54 -8.15 -8.58 -11.91
C VAL A 54 -9.43 -9.34 -12.30
N ILE A 55 -9.65 -9.57 -13.60
CA ILE A 55 -10.80 -10.35 -14.08
C ILE A 55 -10.74 -11.80 -13.57
N LEU A 56 -9.55 -12.41 -13.59
CA LEU A 56 -9.33 -13.75 -13.05
C LEU A 56 -9.64 -13.80 -11.56
N LEU A 57 -9.18 -12.82 -10.79
CA LEU A 57 -9.42 -12.75 -9.34
C LEU A 57 -10.91 -12.53 -9.02
N LEU A 58 -11.60 -11.71 -9.81
CA LEU A 58 -13.05 -11.51 -9.71
C LEU A 58 -13.83 -12.80 -10.06
N GLY A 59 -13.38 -13.52 -11.09
CA GLY A 59 -13.92 -14.84 -11.43
C GLY A 59 -13.70 -15.85 -10.31
N LEU A 60 -12.51 -15.86 -9.70
CA LEU A 60 -12.18 -16.78 -8.60
C LEU A 60 -12.96 -16.46 -7.31
N GLN A 61 -13.28 -15.19 -7.08
CA GLN A 61 -14.14 -14.76 -5.96
C GLN A 61 -15.53 -15.42 -6.03
N SER A 62 -16.07 -15.64 -7.23
CA SER A 62 -17.36 -16.33 -7.42
C SER A 62 -17.29 -17.83 -7.07
N TYR A 63 -16.10 -18.42 -7.04
CA TYR A 63 -15.88 -19.86 -6.85
C TYR A 63 -15.67 -20.25 -5.36
N GLY A 64 -15.33 -19.29 -4.49
CA GLY A 64 -15.27 -19.52 -3.04
C GLY A 64 -14.29 -18.63 -2.29
N VAL A 65 -14.81 -17.84 -1.34
CA VAL A 65 -14.06 -16.84 -0.55
C VAL A 65 -12.89 -17.45 0.22
N ARG A 66 -13.04 -18.64 0.82
CA ARG A 66 -11.98 -19.29 1.61
C ARG A 66 -10.72 -19.64 0.80
N LYS A 67 -10.87 -20.03 -0.47
CA LYS A 67 -9.73 -20.39 -1.32
C LYS A 67 -8.96 -19.14 -1.74
N LEU A 68 -9.68 -18.07 -2.03
CA LEU A 68 -9.11 -16.77 -2.37
C LEU A 68 -8.38 -16.16 -1.17
N GLU A 69 -8.94 -16.27 0.04
CA GLU A 69 -8.29 -15.82 1.28
C GLU A 69 -6.94 -16.51 1.49
N PHE A 70 -6.86 -17.84 1.33
CA PHE A 70 -5.61 -18.57 1.45
C PHE A 70 -4.58 -18.16 0.39
N MET A 71 -5.01 -17.96 -0.86
CA MET A 71 -4.13 -17.50 -1.95
C MET A 71 -3.53 -16.12 -1.64
N ILE A 72 -4.34 -15.17 -1.16
CA ILE A 72 -3.88 -13.84 -0.78
C ILE A 72 -2.90 -13.92 0.40
N ALA A 73 -3.19 -14.76 1.41
CA ALA A 73 -2.30 -14.95 2.55
C ALA A 73 -0.92 -15.47 2.13
N VAL A 74 -0.86 -16.41 1.17
CA VAL A 74 0.40 -16.91 0.61
C VAL A 74 1.16 -15.80 -0.12
N PHE A 75 0.49 -15.00 -0.96
CA PHE A 75 1.15 -13.88 -1.63
C PHE A 75 1.66 -12.81 -0.66
N MET A 76 0.91 -12.49 0.39
CA MET A 76 1.35 -11.59 1.46
C MET A 76 2.59 -12.12 2.16
N LEU A 77 2.66 -13.42 2.45
CA LEU A 77 3.82 -14.05 3.09
C LEU A 77 5.06 -13.97 2.20
N ILE A 78 4.92 -14.23 0.90
CA ILE A 78 6.02 -14.12 -0.08
C ILE A 78 6.54 -12.67 -0.17
N MET A 79 5.64 -11.69 -0.22
CA MET A 79 6.03 -10.27 -0.22
C MET A 79 6.76 -9.89 1.06
N ALA A 80 6.23 -10.29 2.22
CA ALA A 80 6.84 -10.01 3.52
C ALA A 80 8.22 -10.65 3.67
N SER A 81 8.40 -11.89 3.20
CA SER A 81 9.70 -12.57 3.27
C SER A 81 10.73 -11.92 2.34
N CYS A 82 10.33 -11.51 1.14
CA CYS A 82 11.20 -10.78 0.22
C CYS A 82 11.69 -9.46 0.83
N PHE A 83 10.80 -8.66 1.41
CA PHE A 83 11.17 -7.42 2.10
C PHE A 83 12.08 -7.66 3.31
N PHE A 84 11.83 -8.72 4.07
CA PHE A 84 12.65 -9.05 5.24
C PHE A 84 14.10 -9.42 4.84
N ILE A 85 14.27 -10.14 3.72
CA ILE A 85 15.58 -10.48 3.17
C ILE A 85 16.32 -9.22 2.71
N GLU A 86 15.66 -8.34 1.95
CA GLU A 86 16.23 -7.06 1.51
C GLU A 86 16.66 -6.19 2.70
N LEU A 87 15.82 -6.08 3.73
CA LEU A 87 16.13 -5.33 4.95
C LEU A 87 17.34 -5.91 5.68
N SER A 88 17.46 -7.24 5.75
CA SER A 88 18.60 -7.92 6.35
C SER A 88 19.90 -7.73 5.56
N HIS A 89 19.81 -7.57 4.24
CA HIS A 89 20.97 -7.33 3.39
C HIS A 89 21.52 -5.91 3.51
N VAL A 90 20.63 -4.92 3.63
CA VAL A 90 20.99 -3.50 3.62
C VAL A 90 21.62 -3.05 4.94
N ASN A 91 21.40 -3.78 6.05
CA ASN A 91 21.93 -3.46 7.39
C ASN A 91 21.91 -1.96 7.72
N PRO A 92 20.73 -1.30 7.66
CA PRO A 92 20.66 0.12 7.93
C PRO A 92 21.11 0.40 9.38
N PRO A 93 21.81 1.52 9.64
CA PRO A 93 22.24 1.88 10.98
C PRO A 93 21.01 2.06 11.88
N MET A 94 20.76 1.06 12.74
CA MET A 94 19.58 1.02 13.61
C MET A 94 19.48 2.24 14.52
N ASN A 95 20.61 2.83 14.91
CA ASN A 95 20.63 4.01 15.76
C ASN A 95 20.07 5.25 15.04
N GLU A 96 20.42 5.47 13.77
CA GLU A 96 19.90 6.62 13.00
C GLU A 96 18.43 6.43 12.61
N LEU A 97 18.02 5.18 12.36
CA LEU A 97 16.62 4.81 12.13
C LEU A 97 15.73 5.13 13.35
N ILE A 98 16.18 4.76 14.56
CA ILE A 98 15.42 4.98 15.79
C ILE A 98 15.38 6.48 16.12
N GLU A 99 16.49 7.20 15.95
CA GLU A 99 16.50 8.66 16.13
C GLU A 99 15.59 9.38 15.12
N GLY A 100 15.60 8.96 13.85
CA GLY A 100 14.72 9.50 12.81
C GLY A 100 13.23 9.20 13.04
N LEU A 101 12.92 8.03 13.61
CA LEU A 101 11.55 7.62 13.93
C LEU A 101 10.97 8.39 15.14
N PHE A 102 11.80 8.69 16.15
CA PHE A 102 11.37 9.40 17.36
C PHE A 102 11.49 10.93 17.28
N ILE A 103 12.38 11.46 16.42
CA ILE A 103 12.63 12.90 16.29
C ILE A 103 12.35 13.32 14.84
N PRO A 104 11.09 13.61 14.48
CA PRO A 104 10.76 14.08 13.14
C PRO A 104 11.38 15.46 12.89
N ARG A 105 12.50 15.49 12.16
CA ARG A 105 13.15 16.74 11.73
C ARG A 105 12.63 17.14 10.36
N LEU A 106 11.61 18.00 10.35
CA LEU A 106 11.09 18.60 9.12
C LEU A 106 12.05 19.71 8.65
N LYS A 107 13.16 19.32 8.01
CA LYS A 107 14.09 20.27 7.37
C LYS A 107 13.91 20.22 5.86
N GLY A 108 13.48 21.33 5.26
CA GLY A 108 13.32 21.48 3.81
C GLY A 108 11.92 21.96 3.41
N HIS A 109 11.83 22.62 2.26
CA HIS A 109 10.58 23.19 1.75
C HIS A 109 9.53 22.12 1.39
N TYR A 110 9.97 20.91 1.05
CA TYR A 110 9.11 19.80 0.61
C TYR A 110 8.81 18.75 1.69
N ALA A 111 9.51 18.78 2.83
CA ALA A 111 9.38 17.76 3.88
C ALA A 111 7.95 17.63 4.43
N ILE A 112 7.20 18.74 4.50
CA ILE A 112 5.79 18.75 4.93
C ILE A 112 4.89 18.12 3.86
N SER A 113 5.15 18.41 2.58
CA SER A 113 4.40 17.82 1.46
C SER A 113 4.59 16.32 1.39
N ASP A 114 5.82 15.83 1.57
CA ASP A 114 6.14 14.41 1.54
C ASP A 114 5.53 13.68 2.74
N ALA A 115 5.56 14.28 3.93
CA ALA A 115 4.90 13.74 5.12
C ALA A 115 3.38 13.64 4.92
N VAL A 116 2.73 14.67 4.36
CA VAL A 116 1.30 14.65 4.05
C VAL A 116 0.98 13.61 2.98
N ALA A 117 1.82 13.46 1.96
CA ALA A 117 1.65 12.45 0.92
C ALA A 117 1.76 11.03 1.48
N LEU A 118 2.76 10.76 2.32
CA LEU A 118 2.94 9.47 3.01
C LEU A 118 1.73 9.12 3.88
N ILE A 119 1.24 10.06 4.70
CA ILE A 119 0.04 9.84 5.52
C ILE A 119 -1.19 9.58 4.65
N SER A 120 -1.35 10.33 3.56
CA SER A 120 -2.49 10.20 2.65
C SER A 120 -2.48 8.86 1.90
N ALA A 121 -1.31 8.31 1.60
CA ALA A 121 -1.16 7.01 0.96
C ALA A 121 -1.50 5.85 1.92
N LEU A 122 -1.27 6.01 3.23
CA LEU A 122 -1.56 4.99 4.24
C LEU A 122 -3.05 4.92 4.58
N VAL A 123 -3.74 6.06 4.60
CA VAL A 123 -5.16 6.13 4.98
C VAL A 123 -6.04 6.00 3.75
N VAL A 124 -6.38 4.74 3.44
CA VAL A 124 -7.22 4.39 2.29
C VAL A 124 -8.68 4.23 2.74
N PRO A 125 -9.59 5.17 2.40
CA PRO A 125 -10.94 5.19 2.97
C PRO A 125 -11.80 3.98 2.58
N HIS A 126 -11.58 3.40 1.40
CA HIS A 126 -12.34 2.22 0.97
C HIS A 126 -11.98 0.95 1.77
N ASN A 127 -10.75 0.86 2.28
CA ASN A 127 -10.33 -0.26 3.14
C ASN A 127 -11.11 -0.24 4.45
N LEU A 128 -11.45 0.92 5.00
CA LEU A 128 -12.29 1.03 6.22
C LEU A 128 -13.70 0.46 6.00
N PHE A 129 -14.29 0.68 4.82
CA PHE A 129 -15.60 0.12 4.48
C PHE A 129 -15.53 -1.40 4.29
N LEU A 130 -14.50 -1.89 3.61
CA LEU A 130 -14.29 -3.32 3.37
C LEU A 130 -14.05 -4.06 4.70
N HIS A 131 -13.21 -3.49 5.56
CA HIS A 131 -12.93 -4.00 6.89
C HIS A 131 -14.18 -4.05 7.77
N SER A 132 -15.01 -3.01 7.72
CA SER A 132 -16.31 -2.99 8.43
C SER A 132 -17.26 -4.08 7.92
N SER A 133 -17.29 -4.34 6.60
CA SER A 133 -18.11 -5.40 6.02
C SER A 133 -17.62 -6.81 6.34
N LEU A 134 -16.30 -7.00 6.43
CA LEU A 134 -15.67 -8.28 6.76
C LEU A 134 -15.89 -8.64 8.24
N VAL A 135 -15.79 -7.65 9.14
CA VAL A 135 -16.17 -7.78 10.55
C VAL A 135 -17.65 -8.12 10.71
N SER A 136 -18.52 -7.44 9.95
CA SER A 136 -19.96 -7.69 10.02
C SER A 136 -20.39 -9.02 9.39
N SER A 137 -19.56 -9.62 8.53
CA SER A 137 -19.83 -10.92 7.89
C SER A 137 -19.49 -12.12 8.78
N ARG A 138 -18.74 -11.93 9.88
CA ARG A 138 -18.45 -13.00 10.85
C ARG A 138 -19.65 -13.10 11.80
N ASN A 139 -20.19 -14.30 12.00
CA ASN A 139 -21.26 -14.52 13.00
C ASN A 139 -20.70 -14.21 14.40
N LEU A 140 -20.89 -12.99 14.90
CA LEU A 140 -20.54 -12.65 16.27
C LEU A 140 -21.53 -13.37 17.21
N PRO A 141 -21.05 -14.13 18.20
CA PRO A 141 -21.91 -14.68 19.24
C PRO A 141 -22.61 -13.53 19.99
N SER A 142 -23.91 -13.68 20.23
CA SER A 142 -24.80 -12.63 20.76
C SER A 142 -24.56 -12.25 22.24
N SER A 143 -23.42 -12.61 22.83
CA SER A 143 -23.06 -12.29 24.23
C SER A 143 -22.15 -11.06 24.28
N SER A 144 -22.45 -10.11 25.16
CA SER A 144 -21.73 -8.82 25.25
C SER A 144 -20.25 -8.96 25.66
N GLU A 145 -19.85 -10.06 26.29
CA GLU A 145 -18.46 -10.37 26.64
C GLU A 145 -17.71 -10.98 25.45
N ALA A 146 -18.33 -11.92 24.73
CA ALA A 146 -17.70 -12.56 23.57
C ALA A 146 -17.48 -11.58 22.40
N VAL A 147 -18.32 -10.55 22.28
CA VAL A 147 -18.13 -9.45 21.31
C VAL A 147 -16.93 -8.58 21.67
N LYS A 148 -16.69 -8.30 22.96
CA LYS A 148 -15.54 -7.50 23.41
C LYS A 148 -14.23 -8.24 23.18
N ASP A 149 -14.17 -9.52 23.53
CA ASP A 149 -12.96 -10.34 23.32
C ASP A 149 -12.64 -10.50 21.84
N ALA A 150 -13.65 -10.75 20.99
CA ALA A 150 -13.47 -10.80 19.54
C ALA A 150 -12.97 -9.46 18.96
N SER A 151 -13.47 -8.33 19.47
CA SER A 151 -13.03 -7.00 19.05
C SER A 151 -11.60 -6.69 19.48
N VAL A 152 -11.18 -7.12 20.68
CA VAL A 152 -9.80 -6.92 21.16
C VAL A 152 -8.82 -7.76 20.35
N PHE A 153 -9.15 -9.03 20.09
CA PHE A 153 -8.34 -9.90 19.24
C PHE A 153 -8.17 -9.29 17.83
N PHE A 154 -9.25 -8.78 17.27
CA PHE A 154 -9.23 -8.15 15.96
C PHE A 154 -8.47 -6.81 15.93
N LEU A 155 -8.57 -6.01 16.99
CA LEU A 155 -7.75 -4.80 17.15
C LEU A 155 -6.26 -5.16 17.23
N LEU A 156 -5.91 -6.23 17.94
CA LEU A 156 -4.53 -6.69 18.07
C LEU A 156 -3.98 -7.20 16.73
N GLU A 157 -4.76 -7.99 15.99
CA GLU A 157 -4.42 -8.47 14.65
C GLU A 157 -4.15 -7.30 13.68
N ASN A 158 -5.04 -6.30 13.69
CA ASN A 158 -4.88 -5.10 12.87
C ASN A 158 -3.72 -4.22 13.33
N ALA A 159 -3.51 -4.07 14.64
CA ALA A 159 -2.38 -3.33 15.18
C ALA A 159 -1.05 -3.98 14.77
N PHE A 160 -0.99 -5.31 14.78
CA PHE A 160 0.18 -6.05 14.30
C PHE A 160 0.41 -5.86 12.80
N ALA A 161 -0.64 -5.92 11.99
CA ALA A 161 -0.54 -5.67 10.55
C ALA A 161 -0.07 -4.23 10.24
N LEU A 162 -0.61 -3.23 10.94
CA LEU A 162 -0.19 -1.83 10.81
C LEU A 162 1.24 -1.60 11.31
N PHE A 163 1.66 -2.29 12.37
CA PHE A 163 3.04 -2.24 12.85
C PHE A 163 4.02 -2.82 11.82
N LEU A 164 3.68 -3.97 11.21
CA LEU A 164 4.49 -4.54 10.13
C LEU A 164 4.55 -3.60 8.93
N ALA A 165 3.43 -2.97 8.56
CA ALA A 165 3.39 -1.97 7.49
C ALA A 165 4.27 -0.75 7.82
N LEU A 166 4.27 -0.28 9.08
CA LEU A 166 5.16 0.80 9.52
C LEU A 166 6.63 0.40 9.34
N VAL A 167 7.02 -0.80 9.78
CA VAL A 167 8.40 -1.30 9.64
C VAL A 167 8.82 -1.37 8.18
N ILE A 168 7.95 -1.87 7.30
CA ILE A 168 8.22 -1.93 5.86
C ILE A 168 8.36 -0.52 5.26
N ASN A 169 7.46 0.42 5.60
CA ASN A 169 7.55 1.79 5.09
C ASN A 169 8.83 2.51 5.56
N VAL A 170 9.20 2.33 6.84
CA VAL A 170 10.46 2.87 7.37
C VAL A 170 11.66 2.24 6.67
N ALA A 171 11.63 0.93 6.41
CA ALA A 171 12.67 0.24 5.67
C ALA A 171 12.82 0.78 4.23
N ILE A 172 11.71 0.96 3.50
CA ILE A 172 11.73 1.48 2.13
C ILE A 172 12.27 2.92 2.09
N VAL A 173 11.81 3.78 3.01
CA VAL A 173 12.28 5.17 3.09
C VAL A 173 13.77 5.22 3.46
N SER A 174 14.21 4.38 4.41
CA SER A 174 15.61 4.29 4.81
C SER A 174 16.50 3.78 3.68
N LEU A 175 16.09 2.70 3.00
CA LEU A 175 16.79 2.17 1.83
C LEU A 175 16.94 3.24 0.73
N SER A 176 15.86 3.96 0.42
CA SER A 176 15.90 5.05 -0.55
C SER A 176 16.84 6.18 -0.10
N GLY A 177 16.87 6.48 1.20
CA GLY A 177 17.77 7.46 1.79
C GLY A 177 19.24 7.04 1.70
N THR A 178 19.56 5.80 2.06
CA THR A 178 20.91 5.24 2.02
C THR A 178 21.44 5.13 0.59
N ILE A 179 20.63 4.64 -0.37
CA ILE A 179 21.04 4.54 -1.78
C ILE A 179 21.31 5.93 -2.38
N CYS A 180 20.51 6.95 -2.05
CA CYS A 180 20.79 8.31 -2.50
C CYS A 180 21.92 9.01 -1.69
N ALA A 181 22.35 8.46 -0.55
CA ALA A 181 23.41 9.02 0.29
C ALA A 181 24.79 8.41 0.00
N ASP A 182 24.88 7.12 -0.32
CA ASP A 182 26.12 6.41 -0.60
C ASP A 182 26.19 5.95 -2.07
N ASN A 183 27.26 6.40 -2.76
CA ASN A 183 27.63 6.25 -4.18
C ASN A 183 27.22 7.40 -5.11
N LEU A 184 27.86 8.56 -4.90
CA LEU A 184 27.81 9.68 -5.84
C LEU A 184 28.74 9.41 -7.05
N SER A 185 28.23 8.70 -8.06
CA SER A 185 28.68 8.90 -9.44
C SER A 185 27.96 10.14 -10.00
N LEU A 186 28.64 10.94 -10.83
CA LEU A 186 28.12 12.23 -11.33
C LEU A 186 26.83 12.11 -12.18
N ASP A 187 26.45 10.90 -12.60
CA ASP A 187 25.21 10.62 -13.35
C ASP A 187 24.01 10.40 -12.41
N ASP A 188 24.22 9.82 -11.23
CA ASP A 188 23.16 9.50 -10.24
C ASP A 188 22.68 10.72 -9.43
N THR A 189 23.47 11.79 -9.38
CA THR A 189 23.10 13.05 -8.70
C THR A 189 21.93 13.76 -9.42
N ASN A 190 21.91 13.66 -10.75
CA ASN A 190 20.81 14.17 -11.57
C ASN A 190 19.57 13.27 -11.42
N THR A 191 19.76 11.97 -11.23
CA THR A 191 18.67 11.01 -11.02
C THR A 191 17.98 11.18 -9.65
N CYS A 192 18.72 11.28 -8.54
CA CYS A 192 18.12 11.52 -7.21
C CYS A 192 17.49 12.92 -7.06
N SER A 193 18.03 13.96 -7.72
CA SER A 193 17.36 15.28 -7.76
C SER A 193 16.12 15.28 -8.68
N SER A 194 16.09 14.37 -9.67
CA SER A 194 14.94 14.17 -10.55
C SER A 194 13.85 13.29 -9.94
N LEU A 195 14.09 12.50 -8.88
CA LEU A 195 13.07 11.73 -8.14
C LEU A 195 12.06 12.61 -7.36
N THR A 196 11.87 13.85 -7.80
CA THR A 196 10.72 14.67 -7.44
C THR A 196 9.49 14.20 -8.24
N LEU A 197 8.29 14.49 -7.72
CA LEU A 197 6.97 14.18 -8.35
C LEU A 197 6.87 14.51 -9.85
N LYS A 198 7.76 15.36 -10.37
CA LYS A 198 7.87 15.74 -11.78
C LYS A 198 8.39 14.62 -12.68
N SER A 199 9.35 13.79 -12.24
CA SER A 199 9.85 12.70 -13.11
C SER A 199 8.96 11.47 -13.10
N ALA A 200 8.18 11.25 -12.03
CA ALA A 200 7.10 10.25 -12.06
C ALA A 200 6.13 10.56 -13.22
N SER A 201 5.78 11.84 -13.44
CA SER A 201 4.95 12.26 -14.57
C SER A 201 5.60 12.06 -15.96
N VAL A 202 6.93 12.01 -16.04
CA VAL A 202 7.70 11.77 -17.28
C VAL A 202 7.81 10.28 -17.57
N LEU A 203 7.89 9.43 -16.54
CA LEU A 203 7.89 7.97 -16.66
C LEU A 203 6.54 7.39 -17.14
N PHE A 204 5.47 8.18 -17.09
CA PHE A 204 4.13 7.83 -17.60
C PHE A 204 3.87 8.30 -19.04
N LYS A 205 4.89 8.76 -19.76
CA LYS A 205 4.79 9.20 -21.16
C LYS A 205 5.49 8.23 -22.10
#